data_AF-A0A024WFZ0-F1
#
_entry.id   AF-A0A024WFZ0-F1
#
_cell.length_a   1.000
_cell.length_b   1.000
_cell.length_c   1.000
_cell.angle_alpha   90.00
_cell.angle_beta   90.00
_cell.angle_gamma   90.00
#
_symmetry.space_group_name_H-M   'P 1'
#
loop_
_entity.id
_entity.type
_entity.pdbx_description
1 polymer ?
#
loop_
_entity_poly.entity_id
_entity_poly.type
_entity_poly.pdbx_seq_one_letter_code
_entity_poly.pdbx_strand_id
1 'polypeptide(L)'
;MESYIRESKKLTLKSNKGKKLLRYLDISLNNKSLHDSHILELVKILKKIIKIVYNTYYCLNIDLSENYITCIGLKTLLKYILNYNENIGVNILKLYKNSIKDDGALLIKQLVYIQKIPMEELHLSHNLIQDNACKELLLSFVQAKKDSTYVYPRYDKYQNPYKHAQIPVWIRLEYNCIHNPKDILKEVEDCAKKKRGYKSNLIVCSALKSDKRCCPYKCLNASIRNTPIMHVYMFIHQKENIVNGKMKEEKNDFVSLEGVLDKNEKSNFNNDKNADENMIKLDSSKLGNKNKFKNENDEFEEEEEEIDVDDVDDVD
;
A
#
# COMPACT_ATOMS: atom_id res chain seq x y z
N MET A 1 16.45 -6.99 16.19
CA MET A 1 15.37 -6.48 15.31
C MET A 1 14.79 -5.16 15.83
N GLU A 2 14.51 -5.02 17.13
CA GLU A 2 13.95 -3.78 17.72
C GLU A 2 14.80 -2.51 17.48
N SER A 3 16.13 -2.63 17.50
CA SER A 3 17.08 -1.55 17.19
C SER A 3 16.94 -0.95 15.78
N TYR A 4 16.20 -1.62 14.88
CA TYR A 4 15.94 -1.17 13.51
C TYR A 4 14.57 -0.49 13.36
N ILE A 5 13.88 -0.25 14.48
CA ILE A 5 12.58 0.42 14.52
C ILE A 5 12.76 1.77 15.20
N ARG A 6 12.37 2.84 14.51
CA ARG A 6 12.49 4.21 15.02
C ARG A 6 11.24 5.03 14.74
N GLU A 7 10.79 5.81 15.71
CA GLU A 7 9.80 6.86 15.44
C GLU A 7 10.49 8.03 14.73
N SER A 8 10.18 8.23 13.46
CA SER A 8 10.82 9.26 12.63
C SER A 8 10.10 10.59 12.63
N LYS A 9 8.79 10.58 12.91
CA LYS A 9 7.97 11.79 12.93
C LYS A 9 6.74 11.62 13.81
N LYS A 10 6.36 12.71 14.47
CA LYS A 10 5.12 12.81 15.26
C LYS A 10 4.38 14.10 14.88
N LEU A 11 3.13 13.96 14.46
CA LEU A 11 2.26 15.06 14.03
C LEU A 11 1.00 15.10 14.87
N THR A 12 0.62 16.29 15.33
CA THR A 12 -0.67 16.50 16.01
C THR A 12 -1.59 17.27 15.09
N LEU A 13 -2.69 16.66 14.68
CA LEU A 13 -3.74 17.29 13.90
C LEU A 13 -4.88 17.68 14.83
N LYS A 14 -5.21 18.97 14.87
CA LYS A 14 -6.40 19.45 15.58
C LYS A 14 -7.60 19.37 14.64
N SER A 15 -8.74 18.91 15.16
CA SER A 15 -10.02 18.90 14.45
C SER A 15 -11.15 19.16 15.45
N ASN A 16 -12.35 19.43 14.94
CA ASN A 16 -13.55 19.60 15.76
C ASN A 16 -13.87 18.34 16.60
N LYS A 17 -13.36 17.17 16.19
CA LYS A 17 -13.48 15.88 16.90
C LYS A 17 -12.34 15.61 17.89
N GLY A 18 -11.55 16.63 18.21
CA GLY A 18 -10.40 16.56 19.11
C GLY A 18 -9.06 16.44 18.40
N LYS A 19 -8.01 16.18 19.20
CA LYS A 19 -6.62 16.04 18.74
C LYS A 19 -6.40 14.61 18.23
N LYS A 20 -5.94 14.48 16.99
CA LYS A 20 -5.45 13.22 16.41
C LYS A 20 -3.93 13.24 16.36
N LEU A 21 -3.31 12.13 16.73
CA LEU A 21 -1.87 11.96 16.75
C LEU A 21 -1.46 10.99 15.65
N LEU A 22 -0.62 11.43 14.72
CA LEU A 22 -0.01 10.60 13.69
C LEU A 22 1.46 10.37 14.02
N ARG A 23 1.87 9.11 14.11
CA ARG A 23 3.24 8.69 14.42
C ARG A 23 3.81 7.88 13.26
N TYR A 24 4.98 8.25 12.76
CA TYR A 24 5.65 7.51 11.69
C TYR A 24 6.71 6.60 12.30
N LEU A 25 6.63 5.31 12.01
CA LEU A 25 7.61 4.33 12.41
C LEU A 25 8.38 3.85 11.18
N ASP A 26 9.68 4.11 11.16
CA ASP A 26 10.60 3.57 10.18
C ASP A 26 11.09 2.20 10.68
N ILE A 27 10.97 1.18 9.84
CA ILE A 27 11.40 -0.20 10.11
C ILE A 27 12.40 -0.57 9.02
N SER A 28 13.69 -0.57 9.35
CA SER A 28 14.80 -0.75 8.38
C SER A 28 15.46 -2.12 8.54
N LEU A 29 14.86 -3.13 7.92
CA LEU A 29 15.23 -4.54 8.04
C LEU A 29 15.67 -5.13 6.69
N ASN A 30 16.20 -4.30 5.80
CA ASN A 30 16.70 -4.71 4.50
C ASN A 30 18.06 -5.44 4.61
N ASN A 31 18.28 -6.43 3.75
CA ASN A 31 19.52 -7.20 3.65
C ASN A 31 19.98 -7.77 5.02
N LYS A 32 19.08 -8.51 5.67
CA LYS A 32 19.31 -9.12 6.99
C LYS A 32 19.15 -10.64 6.98
N SER A 33 19.04 -11.25 5.79
CA SER A 33 18.76 -12.68 5.62
C SER A 33 17.50 -13.14 6.37
N LEU A 34 16.45 -12.32 6.36
CA LEU A 34 15.22 -12.62 7.08
C LEU A 34 14.36 -13.63 6.31
N HIS A 35 13.63 -14.43 7.09
CA HIS A 35 12.67 -15.44 6.64
C HIS A 35 11.32 -15.18 7.32
N ASP A 36 10.28 -15.94 6.95
CA ASP A 36 8.93 -15.78 7.48
C ASP A 36 8.85 -15.90 9.01
N SER A 37 9.68 -16.75 9.62
CA SER A 37 9.82 -16.88 11.08
C SER A 37 10.22 -15.56 11.75
N HIS A 38 11.11 -14.80 11.13
CA HIS A 38 11.54 -13.50 11.61
C HIS A 38 10.43 -12.45 11.48
N ILE A 39 9.51 -12.60 10.53
CA ILE A 39 8.34 -11.71 10.43
C ILE A 39 7.37 -11.94 11.59
N LEU A 40 7.25 -13.18 12.08
CA LEU A 40 6.49 -13.46 13.30
C LEU A 40 7.11 -12.73 14.51
N GLU A 41 8.44 -12.72 14.62
CA GLU A 41 9.15 -11.96 15.66
C GLU A 41 8.96 -10.45 15.52
N LEU A 42 9.02 -9.93 14.29
CA LEU A 42 8.73 -8.53 14.00
C LEU A 42 7.34 -8.14 14.52
N VAL A 43 6.32 -8.96 14.23
CA VAL A 43 4.96 -8.72 14.72
C VAL A 43 4.90 -8.72 16.25
N LYS A 44 5.63 -9.61 16.93
CA LYS A 44 5.72 -9.61 18.40
C LYS A 44 6.33 -8.30 18.93
N ILE A 45 7.36 -7.79 18.28
CA ILE A 45 8.02 -6.52 18.64
C ILE A 45 7.07 -5.34 18.38
N LEU A 46 6.42 -5.29 17.22
CA LEU A 46 5.48 -4.24 16.87
C LEU A 46 4.31 -4.17 17.86
N LYS A 47 3.81 -5.32 18.34
CA LYS A 47 2.78 -5.35 19.39
C LYS A 47 3.24 -4.71 20.71
N LYS A 48 4.55 -4.71 21.02
CA LYS A 48 5.10 -4.06 22.22
C LYS A 48 5.26 -2.55 22.02
N ILE A 49 5.69 -2.15 20.82
CA ILE A 49 5.98 -0.74 20.48
C ILE A 49 4.69 0.04 20.21
N ILE A 50 3.78 -0.54 19.43
CA ILE A 50 2.55 0.10 18.98
C ILE A 50 1.48 -0.06 20.05
N LYS A 51 1.21 1.05 20.75
CA LYS A 51 0.11 1.14 21.72
C LYS A 51 -1.16 1.56 21.00
N ILE A 52 -2.15 0.66 20.95
CA ILE A 52 -3.47 0.92 20.37
C ILE A 52 -4.25 1.82 21.33
N VAL A 53 -4.30 3.10 21.00
CA VAL A 53 -4.96 4.13 21.81
C VAL A 53 -5.88 4.95 20.91
N TYR A 54 -7.03 5.36 21.43
CA TYR A 54 -7.96 6.23 20.72
C TYR A 54 -7.25 7.49 20.18
N ASN A 55 -7.65 7.93 18.99
CA ASN A 55 -7.08 9.07 18.27
C ASN A 55 -5.56 9.02 17.99
N THR A 56 -4.89 7.88 18.19
CA THR A 56 -3.50 7.68 17.79
C THR A 56 -3.43 6.75 16.59
N TYR A 57 -2.72 7.16 15.55
CA TYR A 57 -2.51 6.41 14.32
C TYR A 57 -1.03 6.29 14.01
N TYR A 58 -0.60 5.09 13.61
CA TYR A 58 0.77 4.75 13.25
C TYR A 58 0.88 4.53 11.74
N CYS A 59 1.77 5.28 11.11
CA CYS A 59 2.14 5.19 9.71
C CYS A 59 3.44 4.38 9.61
N LEU A 60 3.37 3.17 9.06
CA LEU A 60 4.54 2.31 8.96
C LEU A 60 5.28 2.57 7.65
N ASN A 61 6.58 2.85 7.75
CA ASN A 61 7.52 2.84 6.64
C ASN A 61 8.38 1.58 6.75
N ILE A 62 8.03 0.55 6.01
CA ILE A 62 8.57 -0.80 6.16
C ILE A 62 9.54 -1.09 5.01
N ASP A 63 10.81 -1.31 5.34
CA ASP A 63 11.81 -1.80 4.41
C ASP A 63 12.28 -3.20 4.81
N LEU A 64 11.83 -4.19 4.03
CA LEU A 64 12.15 -5.61 4.16
C LEU A 64 12.87 -6.12 2.90
N SER A 65 13.47 -5.22 2.13
CA SER A 65 14.12 -5.54 0.86
C SER A 65 15.32 -6.48 1.03
N GLU A 66 15.63 -7.27 0.01
CA GLU A 66 16.79 -8.16 -0.04
C GLU A 66 16.79 -9.19 1.10
N ASN A 67 15.70 -9.93 1.23
CA ASN A 67 15.52 -11.00 2.21
C ASN A 67 14.86 -12.22 1.54
N TYR A 68 14.53 -13.24 2.33
CA TYR A 68 13.91 -14.49 1.88
C TYR A 68 12.44 -14.60 2.34
N ILE A 69 11.74 -13.47 2.40
CA ILE A 69 10.34 -13.42 2.86
C ILE A 69 9.43 -13.90 1.74
N THR A 70 8.47 -14.74 2.09
CA THR A 70 7.45 -15.26 1.17
C THR A 70 6.09 -14.61 1.41
N CYS A 71 5.08 -15.05 0.66
CA CYS A 71 3.69 -14.68 0.92
C CYS A 71 3.22 -15.02 2.36
N ILE A 72 3.80 -16.05 3.00
CA ILE A 72 3.43 -16.45 4.36
C ILE A 72 3.87 -15.40 5.38
N GLY A 73 5.13 -14.95 5.31
CA GLY A 73 5.63 -13.87 6.18
C GLY A 73 4.86 -12.58 5.95
N LEU A 74 4.65 -12.20 4.69
CA LEU A 74 3.85 -11.01 4.36
C LEU A 74 2.42 -11.10 4.90
N LYS A 75 1.75 -12.26 4.77
CA LYS A 75 0.42 -12.50 5.32
C LYS A 75 0.40 -12.34 6.84
N THR A 76 1.40 -12.85 7.54
CA THR A 76 1.55 -12.67 8.99
C THR A 76 1.63 -11.20 9.39
N LEU A 77 2.46 -10.42 8.69
CA LEU A 77 2.60 -8.98 8.93
C LEU A 77 1.30 -8.21 8.64
N LEU A 78 0.73 -8.42 7.45
CA LEU A 78 -0.46 -7.70 7.02
C LEU A 78 -1.69 -8.08 7.83
N LYS A 79 -1.81 -9.34 8.30
CA LYS A 79 -2.88 -9.75 9.22
C LYS A 79 -2.86 -8.92 10.50
N TYR A 80 -1.68 -8.69 11.09
CA TYR A 80 -1.57 -7.83 12.27
C TYR A 80 -1.99 -6.38 11.97
N ILE A 81 -1.48 -5.79 10.88
CA ILE A 81 -1.80 -4.41 10.49
C ILE A 81 -3.30 -4.23 10.22
N LEU A 82 -3.89 -5.15 9.45
CA LEU A 82 -5.31 -5.09 9.08
C LEU A 82 -6.25 -5.31 10.27
N ASN A 83 -5.84 -6.11 11.26
CA ASN A 83 -6.58 -6.28 12.51
C ASN A 83 -6.70 -4.98 13.31
N TYR A 84 -5.80 -4.03 13.10
CA TYR A 84 -5.78 -2.71 13.75
C TYR A 84 -5.80 -1.57 12.73
N ASN A 85 -6.50 -1.73 11.60
CA ASN A 85 -6.52 -0.74 10.49
C ASN A 85 -7.02 0.66 10.88
N GLU A 86 -7.76 0.75 12.00
CA GLU A 86 -8.22 1.98 12.65
C GLU A 86 -7.09 2.79 13.30
N ASN A 87 -5.95 2.14 13.57
CA ASN A 87 -4.80 2.71 14.25
C ASN A 87 -3.48 2.50 13.51
N ILE A 88 -3.40 1.60 12.54
CA ILE A 88 -2.17 1.24 11.84
C ILE A 88 -2.42 1.24 10.33
N GLY A 89 -1.53 1.87 9.57
CA GLY A 89 -1.51 1.84 8.12
C GLY A 89 -0.09 1.80 7.59
N VAL A 90 0.08 1.38 6.34
CA VAL A 90 1.38 1.28 5.67
C VAL A 90 1.53 2.44 4.69
N ASN A 91 2.44 3.35 5.03
CA ASN A 91 2.78 4.49 4.19
C ASN A 91 3.82 4.09 3.13
N ILE A 92 4.84 3.31 3.49
CA ILE A 92 5.85 2.80 2.56
C ILE A 92 6.02 1.30 2.78
N LEU A 93 6.02 0.52 1.70
CA LEU A 93 6.30 -0.92 1.74
C LEU A 93 7.33 -1.30 0.69
N LYS A 94 8.52 -1.73 1.14
CA LYS A 94 9.58 -2.22 0.27
C LYS A 94 9.85 -3.70 0.55
N LEU A 95 9.60 -4.51 -0.47
CA LEU A 95 9.76 -5.96 -0.51
C LEU A 95 10.60 -6.36 -1.73
N TYR A 96 11.46 -5.45 -2.20
CA TYR A 96 12.39 -5.69 -3.31
C TYR A 96 13.24 -6.94 -3.05
N LYS A 97 13.50 -7.76 -4.08
CA LYS A 97 14.30 -9.00 -3.97
C LYS A 97 13.88 -9.87 -2.78
N ASN A 98 12.65 -10.37 -2.86
CA ASN A 98 12.11 -11.37 -1.94
C ASN A 98 11.47 -12.50 -2.76
N SER A 99 10.70 -13.37 -2.11
CA SER A 99 9.97 -14.46 -2.78
C SER A 99 8.45 -14.21 -2.80
N ILE A 100 8.03 -12.97 -3.05
CA ILE A 100 6.62 -12.59 -3.11
C ILE A 100 6.01 -13.05 -4.44
N LYS A 101 4.92 -13.80 -4.36
CA LYS A 101 4.12 -14.29 -5.50
C LYS A 101 2.77 -13.56 -5.56
N ASP A 102 1.90 -14.02 -6.44
CA ASP A 102 0.55 -13.48 -6.67
C ASP A 102 -0.28 -13.31 -5.39
N ASP A 103 -0.27 -14.30 -4.49
CA ASP A 103 -0.97 -14.20 -3.20
C ASP A 103 -0.53 -12.98 -2.39
N GLY A 104 0.76 -12.65 -2.42
CA GLY A 104 1.29 -11.48 -1.75
C GLY A 104 0.82 -10.17 -2.39
N ALA A 105 0.76 -10.11 -3.71
CA ALA A 105 0.19 -8.96 -4.43
C ALA A 105 -1.30 -8.77 -4.12
N LEU A 106 -2.06 -9.87 -4.00
CA LEU A 106 -3.48 -9.83 -3.63
C LEU A 106 -3.70 -9.36 -2.18
N LEU A 107 -2.82 -9.74 -1.24
CA LEU A 107 -2.84 -9.22 0.13
C LEU A 107 -2.55 -7.70 0.17
N ILE A 108 -1.62 -7.22 -0.67
CA ILE A 108 -1.34 -5.78 -0.78
C ILE A 108 -2.52 -5.04 -1.41
N LYS A 109 -3.18 -5.63 -2.42
CA LYS A 109 -4.45 -5.11 -2.96
C LYS A 109 -5.49 -4.94 -1.86
N GLN A 110 -5.68 -5.94 -0.99
CA GLN A 110 -6.60 -5.83 0.16
C GLN A 110 -6.21 -4.70 1.10
N LEU A 111 -4.90 -4.57 1.41
CA LEU A 111 -4.39 -3.47 2.22
C LEU A 111 -4.74 -2.10 1.61
N VAL A 112 -4.57 -1.91 0.30
CA VAL A 112 -4.88 -0.65 -0.41
C VAL A 112 -6.35 -0.24 -0.24
N TYR A 113 -7.28 -1.19 -0.19
CA TYR A 113 -8.70 -0.89 0.01
C TYR A 113 -9.07 -0.61 1.47
N ILE A 114 -8.41 -1.28 2.43
CA ILE A 114 -8.84 -1.28 3.84
C ILE A 114 -8.19 -0.16 4.65
N GLN A 115 -6.91 0.15 4.39
CA GLN A 115 -6.18 1.08 5.24
C GLN A 115 -6.66 2.53 5.12
N LYS A 116 -6.54 3.30 6.20
CA LYS A 116 -7.00 4.71 6.22
C LYS A 116 -5.98 5.70 5.64
N ILE A 117 -4.73 5.26 5.50
CA ILE A 117 -3.62 6.06 5.00
C ILE A 117 -3.34 5.69 3.54
N PRO A 118 -3.34 6.66 2.62
CA PRO A 118 -2.87 6.42 1.26
C PRO A 118 -1.41 5.99 1.27
N MET A 119 -1.10 4.90 0.58
CA MET A 119 0.27 4.43 0.39
C MET A 119 1.04 5.43 -0.46
N GLU A 120 2.26 5.75 -0.04
CA GLU A 120 3.15 6.67 -0.72
C GLU A 120 4.06 5.94 -1.70
N GLU A 121 4.65 4.82 -1.26
CA GLU A 121 5.60 4.04 -2.04
C GLU A 121 5.39 2.54 -1.85
N LEU A 122 5.42 1.80 -2.96
CA LEU A 122 5.42 0.35 -3.03
C LEU A 122 6.57 -0.14 -3.92
N HIS A 123 7.43 -0.98 -3.37
CA HIS A 123 8.54 -1.57 -4.12
C HIS A 123 8.48 -3.10 -4.05
N LEU A 124 8.16 -3.72 -5.19
CA LEU A 124 7.95 -5.16 -5.36
C LEU A 124 8.85 -5.77 -6.45
N SER A 125 9.87 -5.06 -6.89
CA SER A 125 10.76 -5.52 -7.97
C SER A 125 11.58 -6.75 -7.57
N HIS A 126 11.98 -7.57 -8.55
CA HIS A 126 12.69 -8.84 -8.34
C HIS A 126 11.92 -9.82 -7.43
N ASN A 127 10.64 -10.02 -7.73
CA ASN A 127 9.80 -11.03 -7.09
C ASN A 127 9.26 -12.00 -8.15
N LEU A 128 8.14 -12.66 -7.88
CA LEU A 128 7.55 -13.73 -8.68
C LEU A 128 6.08 -13.43 -9.01
N ILE A 129 5.72 -12.15 -9.16
CA ILE A 129 4.35 -11.72 -9.46
C ILE A 129 4.07 -11.89 -10.97
N GLN A 130 2.89 -12.38 -11.32
CA GLN A 130 2.45 -12.62 -12.70
C GLN A 130 1.47 -11.54 -13.19
N ASP A 131 1.18 -11.56 -14.50
CA ASP A 131 0.36 -10.59 -15.22
C ASP A 131 -0.98 -10.27 -14.52
N ASN A 132 -1.78 -11.29 -14.20
CA ASN A 132 -3.11 -11.09 -13.62
C ASN A 132 -3.05 -10.46 -12.22
N ALA A 133 -2.18 -10.95 -11.35
CA ALA A 133 -2.05 -10.42 -10.00
C ALA A 133 -1.49 -8.99 -10.00
N CYS A 134 -0.54 -8.70 -10.90
CA CYS A 134 -0.03 -7.35 -11.12
C CYS A 134 -1.15 -6.41 -11.60
N LYS A 135 -1.96 -6.82 -12.59
CA LYS A 135 -3.08 -6.03 -13.07
C LYS A 135 -4.08 -5.72 -11.96
N GLU A 136 -4.48 -6.73 -11.19
CA GLU A 136 -5.42 -6.57 -10.07
C GLU A 136 -4.88 -5.63 -8.99
N LEU A 137 -3.58 -5.68 -8.71
CA LEU A 137 -2.90 -4.76 -7.81
C LEU A 137 -2.92 -3.32 -8.34
N LEU A 138 -2.59 -3.09 -9.62
CA LEU A 138 -2.62 -1.73 -10.18
C LEU A 138 -4.06 -1.17 -10.23
N LEU A 139 -5.03 -2.01 -10.58
CA LEU A 139 -6.45 -1.65 -10.58
C LEU A 139 -6.96 -1.27 -9.18
N SER A 140 -6.38 -1.79 -8.10
CA SER A 140 -6.79 -1.41 -6.74
C SER A 140 -6.52 0.06 -6.46
N PHE A 141 -5.41 0.62 -6.94
CA PHE A 141 -5.11 2.05 -6.81
C PHE A 141 -6.05 2.93 -7.63
N VAL A 142 -6.53 2.43 -8.78
CA VAL A 142 -7.56 3.12 -9.57
C VAL A 142 -8.88 3.19 -8.82
N GLN A 143 -9.24 2.10 -8.14
CA GLN A 143 -10.60 1.87 -7.61
C GLN A 143 -10.76 2.23 -6.13
N ALA A 144 -9.68 2.37 -5.37
CA ALA A 144 -9.73 2.66 -3.95
C ALA A 144 -10.51 3.96 -3.68
N LYS A 145 -11.53 3.86 -2.84
CA LYS A 145 -12.37 4.98 -2.39
C LYS A 145 -12.46 5.00 -0.87
N LYS A 146 -12.59 6.20 -0.33
CA LYS A 146 -12.90 6.48 1.07
C LYS A 146 -13.99 7.54 1.09
N ASP A 147 -15.09 7.26 1.80
CA ASP A 147 -16.23 8.17 1.91
C ASP A 147 -16.71 8.69 0.52
N SER A 148 -16.78 7.78 -0.46
CA SER A 148 -17.12 8.02 -1.88
C SER A 148 -16.08 8.78 -2.72
N THR A 149 -15.03 9.33 -2.12
CA THR A 149 -13.92 10.01 -2.81
C THR A 149 -12.79 9.03 -3.15
N TYR A 150 -12.19 9.16 -4.33
CA TYR A 150 -11.03 8.35 -4.70
C TYR A 150 -9.81 8.68 -3.83
N VAL A 151 -9.08 7.65 -3.42
CA VAL A 151 -7.89 7.78 -2.55
C VAL A 151 -6.67 8.33 -3.32
N TYR A 152 -6.55 7.98 -4.60
CA TYR A 152 -5.42 8.33 -5.45
C TYR A 152 -5.84 9.19 -6.65
N PRO A 153 -5.02 10.14 -7.14
CA PRO A 153 -3.72 10.53 -6.58
C PRO A 153 -3.86 11.10 -5.17
N ARG A 154 -2.83 10.86 -4.35
CA ARG A 154 -2.84 11.25 -2.94
C ARG A 154 -2.49 12.72 -2.81
N TYR A 155 -2.97 13.38 -1.75
CA TYR A 155 -2.53 14.73 -1.43
C TYR A 155 -1.14 14.72 -0.80
N ASP A 156 -0.33 15.73 -1.10
CA ASP A 156 0.94 15.95 -0.41
C ASP A 156 0.67 16.41 1.04
N LYS A 157 1.20 15.65 2.00
CA LYS A 157 1.08 15.92 3.43
C LYS A 157 2.16 16.88 3.96
N TYR A 158 3.14 17.24 3.12
CA TYR A 158 4.27 18.11 3.47
C TYR A 158 4.16 19.52 2.91
N GLN A 159 3.11 19.81 2.13
CA GLN A 159 2.90 21.14 1.56
C GLN A 159 1.96 21.98 2.42
N ASN A 160 2.18 23.28 2.30
CA ASN A 160 1.40 24.34 2.92
C ASN A 160 -0.11 24.07 2.73
N PRO A 161 -0.98 24.22 3.76
CA PRO A 161 -2.43 24.05 3.64
C PRO A 161 -3.06 24.85 2.49
N TYR A 162 -2.41 25.90 1.99
CA TYR A 162 -2.87 26.70 0.84
C TYR A 162 -2.44 26.15 -0.54
N LYS A 163 -1.64 25.08 -0.61
CA LYS A 163 -1.20 24.42 -1.85
C LYS A 163 -1.46 22.91 -1.79
N HIS A 164 -2.68 22.50 -2.14
CA HIS A 164 -3.06 21.10 -2.26
C HIS A 164 -2.50 20.47 -3.55
N ALA A 165 -1.20 20.20 -3.58
CA ALA A 165 -0.61 19.42 -4.66
C ALA A 165 -1.00 17.94 -4.51
N GLN A 166 -1.51 17.35 -5.58
CA GLN A 166 -1.68 15.91 -5.70
C GLN A 166 -0.38 15.28 -6.18
N ILE A 167 -0.08 14.07 -5.72
CA ILE A 167 1.10 13.29 -6.11
C ILE A 167 0.64 11.84 -6.37
N PRO A 168 1.15 11.18 -7.43
CA PRO A 168 0.89 9.76 -7.64
C PRO A 168 1.43 8.88 -6.50
N VAL A 169 0.87 7.70 -6.33
CA VAL A 169 1.57 6.62 -5.62
C VAL A 169 2.79 6.16 -6.42
N TRP A 170 3.93 5.94 -5.76
CA TRP A 170 5.15 5.48 -6.40
C TRP A 170 5.25 3.97 -6.37
N ILE A 171 5.30 3.32 -7.54
CA ILE A 171 5.28 1.86 -7.66
C ILE A 171 6.48 1.39 -8.50
N ARG A 172 7.20 0.39 -7.96
CA ARG A 172 8.27 -0.34 -8.66
C ARG A 172 7.93 -1.83 -8.71
N LEU A 173 7.95 -2.40 -9.91
CA LEU A 173 7.49 -3.75 -10.20
C LEU A 173 8.40 -4.47 -11.23
N GLU A 174 9.55 -3.91 -11.57
CA GLU A 174 10.48 -4.49 -12.54
C GLU A 174 11.03 -5.87 -12.10
N TYR A 175 11.42 -6.71 -13.05
CA TYR A 175 11.96 -8.06 -12.82
C TYR A 175 11.03 -9.00 -12.04
N ASN A 176 9.73 -8.93 -12.30
CA ASN A 176 8.75 -9.95 -11.94
C ASN A 176 8.50 -10.90 -13.12
N CYS A 177 7.53 -11.83 -12.98
CA CYS A 177 7.12 -12.78 -14.00
C CYS A 177 5.98 -12.21 -14.87
N ILE A 178 6.11 -10.95 -15.30
CA ILE A 178 5.09 -10.22 -16.07
C ILE A 178 5.46 -10.25 -17.55
N HIS A 179 4.63 -10.87 -18.38
CA HIS A 179 4.90 -11.13 -19.79
C HIS A 179 4.39 -9.99 -20.68
N ASN A 180 3.23 -9.41 -20.36
CA ASN A 180 2.56 -8.40 -21.18
C ASN A 180 2.43 -7.03 -20.46
N PRO A 181 3.54 -6.39 -20.05
CA PRO A 181 3.48 -5.16 -19.25
C PRO A 181 2.76 -4.01 -19.95
N LYS A 182 2.87 -3.89 -21.29
CA LYS A 182 2.21 -2.81 -22.04
C LYS A 182 0.68 -2.97 -22.05
N ASP A 183 0.19 -4.19 -22.24
CA ASP A 183 -1.24 -4.48 -22.28
C ASP A 183 -1.87 -4.28 -20.90
N ILE A 184 -1.17 -4.70 -19.84
CA ILE A 184 -1.61 -4.44 -18.46
C ILE A 184 -1.77 -2.94 -18.21
N LEU A 185 -0.79 -2.11 -18.60
CA LEU A 185 -0.90 -0.67 -18.42
C LEU A 185 -2.09 -0.10 -19.20
N LYS A 186 -2.29 -0.52 -20.45
CA LYS A 186 -3.42 -0.08 -21.27
C LYS A 186 -4.76 -0.44 -20.63
N GLU A 187 -4.92 -1.68 -20.16
CA GLU A 187 -6.15 -2.12 -19.48
C GLU A 187 -6.42 -1.32 -18.19
N VAL A 188 -5.38 -0.99 -17.42
CA VAL A 188 -5.49 -0.16 -16.21
C VAL A 188 -5.94 1.26 -16.57
N GLU A 189 -5.37 1.86 -17.62
CA GLU A 189 -5.75 3.19 -18.10
C GLU A 189 -7.20 3.22 -18.61
N ASP A 190 -7.60 2.23 -19.41
CA ASP A 190 -8.95 2.14 -19.95
C ASP A 190 -9.99 1.94 -18.83
N CYS A 191 -9.67 1.11 -17.83
CA CYS A 191 -10.49 0.96 -16.63
C CYS A 191 -10.65 2.29 -15.88
N ALA A 192 -9.55 3.04 -15.70
CA ALA A 192 -9.57 4.32 -15.02
C ALA A 192 -10.39 5.38 -15.78
N LYS A 193 -10.27 5.46 -17.12
CA LYS A 193 -11.12 6.33 -17.96
C LYS A 193 -12.60 6.01 -17.75
N LYS A 194 -12.96 4.72 -17.85
CA LYS A 194 -14.35 4.25 -17.74
C LYS A 194 -14.94 4.49 -16.34
N LYS A 195 -14.22 4.18 -15.27
CA LYS A 195 -14.75 4.27 -13.88
C LYS A 195 -14.72 5.68 -13.30
N ARG A 196 -13.79 6.52 -13.74
CA ARG A 196 -13.55 7.83 -13.11
C ARG A 196 -13.93 9.02 -13.99
N GLY A 197 -14.27 8.78 -15.25
CA GLY A 197 -14.61 9.85 -16.20
C GLY A 197 -13.44 10.80 -16.47
N TYR A 198 -12.20 10.31 -16.35
CA TYR A 198 -11.00 11.14 -16.54
C TYR A 198 -10.98 11.77 -17.93
N LYS A 199 -10.96 13.11 -17.97
CA LYS A 199 -10.67 13.90 -19.18
C LYS A 199 -9.17 14.09 -19.41
N SER A 200 -8.33 13.58 -18.51
CA SER A 200 -6.87 13.67 -18.62
C SER A 200 -6.30 12.63 -19.57
N ASN A 201 -5.28 13.03 -20.31
CA ASN A 201 -4.50 12.17 -21.20
C ASN A 201 -3.50 11.26 -20.45
N LEU A 202 -3.20 11.51 -19.17
CA LEU A 202 -2.15 10.76 -18.45
C LEU A 202 -2.61 10.26 -17.08
N ILE A 203 -2.94 8.98 -17.04
CA ILE A 203 -3.45 8.28 -15.84
C ILE A 203 -2.31 7.57 -15.12
N VAL A 204 -1.40 6.95 -15.88
CA VAL A 204 -0.20 6.30 -15.38
C VAL A 204 1.02 7.06 -15.90
N CYS A 205 1.88 7.49 -14.99
CA CYS A 205 3.19 7.99 -15.38
C CYS A 205 4.15 6.80 -15.48
N SER A 206 4.40 6.30 -16.69
CA SER A 206 5.39 5.26 -16.96
C SER A 206 6.75 5.89 -17.29
N ALA A 207 7.64 5.99 -16.29
CA ALA A 207 9.01 6.41 -16.56
C ALA A 207 9.79 5.27 -17.20
N LEU A 208 10.02 5.35 -18.51
CA LEU A 208 10.73 4.33 -19.29
C LEU A 208 12.27 4.40 -19.12
N LYS A 209 12.79 5.48 -18.55
CA LYS A 209 14.21 5.66 -18.22
C LYS A 209 14.33 6.26 -16.82
N SER A 210 15.52 6.15 -16.23
CA SER A 210 15.90 6.82 -14.98
C SER A 210 15.89 8.34 -15.17
N ASP A 211 14.71 8.94 -15.21
CA ASP A 211 14.56 10.38 -15.22
C ASP A 211 14.65 10.90 -13.79
N LYS A 212 15.74 11.61 -13.47
CA LYS A 212 15.99 12.21 -12.15
C LYS A 212 14.88 13.18 -11.70
N ARG A 213 13.93 13.51 -12.57
CA ARG A 213 12.81 14.42 -12.30
C ARG A 213 11.60 13.75 -11.65
N CYS A 214 11.58 12.43 -11.57
CA CYS A 214 10.54 11.67 -10.88
C CYS A 214 11.12 10.95 -9.65
N CYS A 215 10.46 11.05 -8.50
CA CYS A 215 10.74 10.34 -7.25
C CYS A 215 9.46 10.20 -6.40
N PRO A 216 9.46 9.48 -5.25
CA PRO A 216 8.24 9.23 -4.48
C PRO A 216 7.44 10.49 -4.05
N TYR A 217 8.10 11.64 -4.00
CA TYR A 217 7.52 12.93 -3.62
C TYR A 217 7.40 13.92 -4.79
N LYS A 218 7.74 13.53 -6.02
CA LYS A 218 7.68 14.41 -7.20
C LYS A 218 7.47 13.62 -8.48
N CYS A 219 6.54 14.03 -9.32
CA CYS A 219 6.37 13.47 -10.65
C CYS A 219 6.47 14.58 -11.70
N LEU A 220 7.32 14.39 -12.71
CA LEU A 220 7.48 15.33 -13.82
C LEU A 220 6.16 15.61 -14.54
N ASN A 221 5.30 14.59 -14.62
CA ASN A 221 4.03 14.68 -15.32
C ASN A 221 2.86 15.07 -14.40
N ALA A 222 3.12 15.33 -13.11
CA ALA A 222 2.10 15.82 -12.20
C ALA A 222 1.98 17.35 -12.30
N SER A 223 0.74 17.82 -12.41
CA SER A 223 0.36 19.23 -12.36
C SER A 223 -0.88 19.39 -11.47
N ILE A 224 -1.15 20.62 -11.04
CA ILE A 224 -2.28 20.94 -10.15
C ILE A 224 -3.62 20.41 -10.71
N ARG A 225 -3.83 20.50 -12.03
CA ARG A 225 -5.08 20.09 -12.69
C ARG A 225 -5.02 18.67 -13.27
N ASN A 226 -3.82 18.11 -13.38
CA ASN A 226 -3.62 16.83 -14.01
C ASN A 226 -2.46 16.08 -13.33
N THR A 227 -2.81 15.28 -12.33
CA THR A 227 -1.88 14.41 -11.62
C THR A 227 -2.21 12.95 -11.94
N PRO A 228 -1.24 12.15 -12.42
CA PRO A 228 -1.41 10.72 -12.62
C PRO A 228 -1.80 10.01 -11.31
N ILE A 229 -2.61 8.95 -11.40
CA ILE A 229 -2.99 8.13 -10.23
C ILE A 229 -1.73 7.51 -9.60
N MET A 230 -0.86 7.00 -10.46
CA MET A 230 0.34 6.26 -10.08
C MET A 230 1.50 6.58 -11.00
N HIS A 231 2.70 6.46 -10.44
CA HIS A 231 3.96 6.45 -11.16
C HIS A 231 4.48 5.02 -11.14
N VAL A 232 4.63 4.40 -12.30
CA VAL A 232 5.16 3.03 -12.40
C VAL A 232 6.52 3.10 -13.08
N TYR A 233 7.57 2.96 -12.28
CA TYR A 233 8.95 3.16 -12.71
C TYR A 233 9.47 1.92 -13.43
N MET A 234 10.07 2.09 -14.63
CA MET A 234 10.74 1.04 -15.40
C MET A 234 9.92 -0.26 -15.58
N PHE A 235 8.59 -0.16 -15.58
CA PHE A 235 7.67 -1.31 -15.56
C PHE A 235 7.85 -2.31 -16.71
N ILE A 236 8.35 -1.85 -17.87
CA ILE A 236 8.57 -2.69 -19.04
C ILE A 236 9.75 -3.66 -18.88
N HIS A 237 10.61 -3.46 -17.89
CA HIS A 237 11.75 -4.36 -17.63
C HIS A 237 11.27 -5.49 -16.71
N GLN A 238 10.97 -6.64 -17.30
CA GLN A 238 10.53 -7.83 -16.59
C GLN A 238 11.56 -8.95 -16.77
N LYS A 239 11.47 -10.03 -15.98
CA LYS A 239 12.35 -11.18 -16.18
C LYS A 239 12.20 -11.64 -17.63
N GLU A 240 13.33 -11.87 -18.32
CA GLU A 240 13.29 -12.29 -19.71
C GLU A 240 12.37 -13.50 -19.85
N ASN A 241 11.48 -13.43 -20.83
CA ASN A 241 10.73 -14.60 -21.26
C ASN A 241 11.76 -15.70 -21.58
N ILE A 242 11.83 -16.75 -20.76
CA ILE A 242 12.52 -17.99 -21.13
C ILE A 242 11.63 -18.67 -22.19
N VAL A 243 11.56 -18.04 -23.35
CA VAL A 243 10.93 -18.55 -24.56
C VAL A 243 12.05 -18.57 -25.60
N ASN A 244 13.01 -19.46 -25.32
CA ASN A 244 14.02 -20.06 -26.20
C ASN A 244 15.20 -20.48 -25.30
N GLY A 245 15.09 -21.70 -24.78
CA GLY A 245 15.99 -22.25 -23.77
C GLY A 245 17.46 -22.16 -24.14
N LYS A 246 18.18 -21.24 -23.49
CA LYS A 246 19.59 -21.40 -23.08
C LYS A 246 19.77 -20.59 -21.78
N MET A 247 19.66 -21.26 -20.64
CA MET A 247 20.18 -20.68 -19.39
C MET A 247 21.69 -20.56 -19.53
N LYS A 248 22.23 -19.35 -19.33
CA LYS A 248 23.57 -19.24 -18.78
C LYS A 248 23.46 -19.67 -17.33
N GLU A 249 24.16 -20.76 -16.99
CA GLU A 249 24.35 -21.17 -15.61
C GLU A 249 24.94 -20.02 -14.81
N GLU A 250 24.13 -19.36 -14.00
CA GLU A 250 24.65 -18.66 -12.84
C GLU A 250 25.04 -19.75 -11.84
N LYS A 251 26.36 -19.89 -11.64
CA LYS A 251 26.93 -20.78 -10.63
C LYS A 251 26.38 -20.39 -9.26
N ASN A 252 25.34 -21.11 -8.82
CA ASN A 252 25.00 -21.20 -7.42
C ASN A 252 25.99 -22.19 -6.79
N ASP A 253 26.92 -21.68 -6.00
CA ASP A 253 27.66 -22.46 -5.01
C ASP A 253 26.67 -22.91 -3.92
N PHE A 254 25.85 -23.92 -4.26
CA PHE A 254 25.03 -24.65 -3.31
C PHE A 254 25.74 -25.98 -3.04
N VAL A 255 26.45 -26.04 -1.92
CA VAL A 255 27.06 -27.29 -1.42
C VAL A 255 25.91 -28.21 -0.99
N SER A 256 25.61 -29.21 -1.81
CA SER A 256 24.70 -30.30 -1.47
C SER A 256 25.29 -31.15 -0.34
N LEU A 257 24.68 -31.07 0.85
CA LEU A 257 24.87 -32.05 1.91
C LEU A 257 23.80 -33.14 1.76
N GLU A 258 24.05 -34.11 0.87
CA GLU A 258 23.31 -35.36 0.84
C GLU A 258 24.31 -36.52 0.71
N GLY A 259 24.56 -37.17 1.83
CA GLY A 259 25.50 -38.26 1.93
C GLY A 259 25.80 -38.55 3.39
N VAL A 260 24.85 -39.22 4.04
CA VAL A 260 24.98 -40.22 5.12
C VAL A 260 23.67 -40.16 5.91
N LEU A 261 22.83 -41.19 5.77
CA LEU A 261 22.31 -41.93 6.92
C LEU A 261 21.52 -43.16 6.46
N ASP A 262 21.60 -44.16 7.31
CA ASP A 262 21.43 -45.57 7.01
C ASP A 262 20.00 -46.03 6.85
N LYS A 263 19.90 -47.15 6.13
CA LYS A 263 18.78 -48.08 6.16
C LYS A 263 18.59 -48.58 7.59
N ASN A 264 17.43 -48.35 8.18
CA ASN A 264 16.63 -49.34 8.93
C ASN A 264 15.53 -48.61 9.70
N GLU A 265 14.27 -48.85 9.33
CA GLU A 265 13.26 -49.47 10.19
C GLU A 265 11.86 -49.26 9.59
N LYS A 266 11.23 -50.39 9.28
CA LYS A 266 9.78 -50.50 9.13
C LYS A 266 9.18 -50.52 10.53
N SER A 267 8.23 -49.65 10.83
CA SER A 267 7.08 -50.03 11.65
C SER A 267 5.88 -49.12 11.39
N ASN A 268 4.73 -49.78 11.24
CA ASN A 268 3.41 -49.21 11.12
C ASN A 268 3.02 -48.42 12.37
N PHE A 269 2.24 -47.35 12.22
CA PHE A 269 1.03 -47.16 13.03
C PHE A 269 -0.02 -46.35 12.27
N ASN A 270 -1.23 -46.88 12.32
CA ASN A 270 -2.48 -46.32 11.81
C ASN A 270 -2.97 -45.15 12.65
N ASN A 271 -3.85 -44.37 12.02
CA ASN A 271 -4.91 -43.52 12.58
C ASN A 271 -4.49 -42.29 13.38
N ASP A 272 -4.78 -41.11 12.81
CA ASP A 272 -5.84 -40.29 13.39
C ASP A 272 -6.48 -39.39 12.33
N LYS A 273 -7.80 -39.57 12.17
CA LYS A 273 -8.70 -38.70 11.43
C LYS A 273 -9.30 -37.71 12.43
N ASN A 274 -9.58 -36.50 11.93
CA ASN A 274 -10.40 -35.43 12.49
C ASN A 274 -9.63 -34.33 13.25
N ALA A 275 -9.41 -33.20 12.57
CA ALA A 275 -9.89 -31.87 12.98
C ALA A 275 -9.37 -30.83 11.98
N ASP A 276 -10.26 -30.25 11.17
CA ASP A 276 -10.28 -28.82 10.80
C ASP A 276 -11.17 -28.59 9.58
N GLU A 277 -12.48 -28.73 9.78
CA GLU A 277 -13.47 -27.99 8.99
C GLU A 277 -14.18 -27.02 9.92
N ASN A 278 -13.79 -25.74 9.85
CA ASN A 278 -14.66 -24.63 10.24
C ASN A 278 -14.33 -23.40 9.40
N MET A 279 -14.88 -23.43 8.17
CA MET A 279 -15.09 -22.24 7.35
C MET A 279 -16.07 -21.30 8.05
N ILE A 280 -15.62 -20.07 8.30
CA ILE A 280 -16.53 -18.97 8.63
C ILE A 280 -17.26 -18.56 7.35
N LYS A 281 -18.49 -19.07 7.19
CA LYS A 281 -19.56 -18.38 6.45
C LYS A 281 -20.06 -17.26 7.35
N LEU A 282 -20.03 -16.01 6.90
CA LEU A 282 -20.83 -14.94 7.50
C LEU A 282 -21.96 -14.58 6.55
N ASP A 283 -23.16 -14.95 6.98
CA ASP A 283 -24.43 -14.62 6.33
C ASP A 283 -24.74 -13.13 6.46
N SER A 284 -25.17 -12.59 5.31
CA SER A 284 -25.87 -11.33 5.15
C SER A 284 -27.27 -11.42 5.74
N SER A 285 -27.46 -11.06 7.02
CA SER A 285 -28.76 -10.62 7.55
C SER A 285 -28.62 -10.03 8.95
N LYS A 286 -28.69 -8.69 9.05
CA LYS A 286 -29.20 -7.90 10.19
C LYS A 286 -29.02 -6.41 9.89
N LEU A 287 -29.82 -5.91 8.95
CA LEU A 287 -30.20 -4.49 8.91
C LEU A 287 -31.67 -4.42 9.29
N GLY A 288 -31.94 -3.94 10.49
CA GLY A 288 -33.28 -3.78 11.03
C GLY A 288 -33.26 -2.99 12.33
N ASN A 289 -33.42 -1.67 12.19
CA ASN A 289 -34.22 -0.76 13.05
C ASN A 289 -33.85 0.67 12.67
N LYS A 290 -34.66 1.36 11.84
CA LYS A 290 -35.78 2.24 12.24
C LYS A 290 -35.40 3.23 13.34
N ASN A 291 -35.12 4.47 12.94
CA ASN A 291 -35.71 5.71 13.46
C ASN A 291 -35.30 6.85 12.50
N LYS A 292 -36.20 7.36 11.67
CA LYS A 292 -37.25 8.38 11.91
C LYS A 292 -36.72 9.73 11.41
N PHE A 293 -37.17 10.07 10.20
CA PHE A 293 -37.00 11.38 9.57
C PHE A 293 -37.56 12.47 10.48
N LYS A 294 -36.78 13.53 10.67
CA LYS A 294 -37.27 14.89 10.85
C LYS A 294 -36.54 15.76 9.84
N ASN A 295 -37.31 16.37 8.96
CA ASN A 295 -36.90 17.46 8.08
C ASN A 295 -36.72 18.71 8.96
N GLU A 296 -35.55 19.33 8.89
CA GLU A 296 -35.39 20.76 9.16
C GLU A 296 -34.64 21.33 7.96
N ASN A 297 -35.34 22.19 7.23
CA ASN A 297 -34.79 23.09 6.23
C ASN A 297 -34.00 24.14 7.02
N ASP A 298 -32.72 24.33 6.68
CA ASP A 298 -32.04 25.58 7.03
C ASP A 298 -31.52 26.19 5.74
N GLU A 299 -32.11 27.35 5.46
CA GLU A 299 -31.78 28.29 4.41
C GLU A 299 -30.33 28.77 4.61
N PHE A 300 -29.57 28.81 3.50
CA PHE A 300 -28.29 29.51 3.47
C PHE A 300 -28.60 30.99 3.21
N GLU A 301 -28.54 31.82 4.25
CA GLU A 301 -28.41 33.27 4.09
C GLU A 301 -26.93 33.60 3.79
N GLU A 302 -26.71 34.24 2.65
CA GLU A 302 -25.44 34.89 2.28
C GLU A 302 -25.39 36.24 2.99
N GLU A 303 -24.53 36.39 4.01
CA GLU A 303 -24.17 37.71 4.54
C GLU A 303 -23.06 38.31 3.67
N GLU A 304 -23.42 39.34 2.90
CA GLU A 304 -22.49 40.29 2.28
C GLU A 304 -21.97 41.24 3.37
N GLU A 305 -20.65 41.30 3.57
CA GLU A 305 -20.02 42.34 4.41
C GLU A 305 -20.09 43.69 3.67
N GLU A 306 -20.98 44.56 4.12
CA GLU A 306 -20.98 45.99 3.79
C GLU A 306 -19.74 46.67 4.38
N ILE A 307 -19.06 47.47 3.56
CA ILE A 307 -17.95 48.33 3.94
C ILE A 307 -18.56 49.64 4.46
N ASP A 308 -18.48 49.87 5.77
CA ASP A 308 -18.84 51.14 6.39
C ASP A 308 -17.87 52.25 5.94
N VAL A 309 -18.44 53.27 5.30
CA VAL A 309 -17.80 54.55 4.98
C VAL A 309 -18.39 55.58 5.94
N ASP A 310 -17.69 55.86 7.03
CA ASP A 310 -18.01 56.99 7.90
C ASP A 310 -17.28 58.25 7.40
N ASP A 311 -18.04 59.13 6.75
CA ASP A 311 -17.77 60.56 6.64
C ASP A 311 -18.38 61.26 7.89
N VAL A 312 -17.56 61.96 8.68
CA VAL A 312 -18.02 63.12 9.47
C VAL A 312 -16.93 64.20 9.49
N ASP A 313 -17.15 65.20 8.64
CA ASP A 313 -16.95 66.65 8.78
C ASP A 313 -15.98 67.25 9.82
N ASP A 314 -15.02 67.99 9.26
CA ASP A 314 -14.59 69.38 9.52
C ASP A 314 -14.59 70.05 10.92
N VAL A 315 -13.54 70.87 11.07
CA VAL A 315 -13.37 72.18 11.77
C VAL A 315 -12.48 72.19 13.02
N ASP A 316 -11.20 72.53 12.83
CA ASP A 316 -10.58 73.83 13.21
C ASP A 316 -9.16 73.95 12.61
#